data_AF-A0A699V5Z3-F1
#
_entry.id   AF-A0A699V5Z3-F1
#
_cell.length_a   1.000
_cell.length_b   1.000
_cell.length_c   1.000
_cell.angle_alpha   90.00
_cell.angle_beta   90.00
_cell.angle_gamma   90.00
#
_symmetry.space_group_name_H-M   'P 1'
#
loop_
_entity.id
_entity.type
_entity.pdbx_description
1 polymer ?
#
loop_
_entity_poly.entity_id
_entity_poly.type
_entity_poly.pdbx_seq_one_letter_code
_entity_poly.pdbx_strand_id
1 'polypeptide(L)'
;MDWLTEHHATIDCRSYRVIFGFLATIHDTTSDVPSIHDQSIVSEFPDVFPEELPGIPLVLEVEFNIELIPGSEPISKAPYRMAPIE
;
A
#
# COMPACT_ATOMS: atom_id res chain seq x y z
N MET A 1 -3.11 -21.63 -7.10
CA MET A 1 -1.71 -21.86 -7.56
C MET A 1 -1.70 -22.10 -9.07
N ASP A 2 -2.69 -21.55 -9.79
CA ASP A 2 -3.13 -22.11 -11.07
C ASP A 2 -2.56 -21.29 -12.22
N TRP A 3 -2.39 -20.00 -11.95
CA TRP A 3 -1.71 -19.01 -12.76
C TRP A 3 -0.26 -19.41 -13.12
N LEU A 4 0.50 -19.98 -12.18
CA LEU A 4 1.88 -20.40 -12.45
C LEU A 4 1.93 -21.55 -13.46
N THR A 5 0.98 -22.48 -13.38
CA THR A 5 0.87 -23.60 -14.31
C THR A 5 0.41 -23.13 -15.69
N GLU A 6 -0.54 -22.18 -15.74
CA GLU A 6 -1.03 -21.56 -16.97
C GLU A 6 0.08 -20.85 -17.74
N HIS A 7 1.00 -20.18 -17.04
CA HIS A 7 2.09 -19.43 -17.64
C HIS A 7 3.44 -20.16 -17.66
N HIS A 8 3.46 -21.46 -17.35
CA HIS A 8 4.68 -22.28 -17.26
C HIS A 8 5.79 -21.61 -16.41
N ALA A 9 5.40 -21.03 -15.28
CA ALA A 9 6.27 -20.26 -14.40
C ALA A 9 6.69 -21.08 -13.17
N THR A 10 7.98 -21.05 -12.83
CA THR A 10 8.54 -21.71 -11.64
C THR A 10 9.26 -20.70 -10.76
N ILE A 11 8.99 -20.71 -9.45
CA ILE A 11 9.65 -19.83 -8.48
C ILE A 11 10.79 -20.60 -7.81
N ASP A 12 12.04 -20.14 -8.00
CA ASP A 12 13.22 -20.58 -7.25
C ASP A 12 13.48 -19.65 -6.06
N CYS A 13 13.01 -20.08 -4.88
CA CYS A 13 13.19 -19.35 -3.64
C CYS A 13 14.65 -19.26 -3.17
N ARG A 14 15.54 -20.15 -3.64
CA ARG A 14 16.94 -20.16 -3.20
C ARG A 14 17.73 -19.02 -3.82
N SER A 15 17.37 -18.69 -5.06
CA SER A 15 18.03 -17.63 -5.82
C SER A 15 17.18 -16.36 -5.91
N TYR A 16 15.98 -16.35 -5.32
CA TYR A 16 14.96 -15.30 -5.47
C TYR A 16 14.61 -15.03 -6.94
N ARG A 17 14.36 -16.10 -7.73
CA ARG A 17 14.15 -16.01 -9.18
C ARG A 17 12.81 -16.62 -9.60
N VAL A 18 12.18 -16.06 -10.64
CA VAL A 18 11.03 -16.67 -11.32
C VAL A 18 11.43 -16.99 -12.75
N ILE A 19 11.23 -18.25 -13.16
CA ILE A 19 11.62 -18.78 -14.47
C ILE A 19 10.34 -19.07 -15.26
N PHE A 20 10.13 -18.37 -16.37
CA PHE A 20 9.07 -18.66 -17.32
C PHE A 20 9.60 -19.60 -18.42
N GLY A 21 8.87 -20.70 -18.69
CA GLY A 21 9.27 -21.79 -19.57
C GLY A 21 9.45 -21.46 -21.06
N PHE A 22 9.32 -20.19 -21.46
CA PHE A 22 9.55 -19.71 -22.82
C PHE A 22 10.56 -18.55 -22.81
N LEU A 23 11.85 -18.90 -22.80
CA LEU A 23 13.00 -18.04 -23.15
C LEU A 23 12.96 -16.57 -22.72
N ALA A 24 12.65 -16.27 -21.46
CA ALA A 24 12.90 -14.95 -20.90
C ALA A 24 13.50 -15.08 -19.49
N THR A 25 14.83 -15.07 -19.43
CA THR A 25 15.55 -14.86 -18.18
C THR A 25 15.48 -13.36 -17.87
N ILE A 26 14.59 -12.96 -16.97
CA ILE A 26 14.60 -11.59 -16.44
C ILE A 26 15.85 -11.47 -15.58
N HIS A 27 16.83 -10.71 -16.08
CA HIS A 27 18.01 -10.33 -15.30
C HIS A 27 17.64 -9.04 -14.57
N ASP A 28 17.37 -9.15 -13.27
CA ASP A 28 17.23 -7.98 -12.42
C ASP A 28 18.65 -7.42 -12.18
N THR A 29 19.07 -6.57 -13.12
CA THR A 29 20.26 -5.74 -13.00
C THR A 29 19.80 -4.35 -12.65
N THR A 30 20.46 -3.78 -11.67
CA THR A 30 20.40 -2.38 -11.23
C THR A 30 19.33 -2.08 -10.19
N SER A 31 19.85 -2.00 -8.96
CA SER A 31 19.30 -1.36 -7.79
C SER A 31 19.02 0.13 -8.04
N ASP A 32 17.89 0.45 -8.64
CA ASP A 32 17.22 1.73 -8.42
C ASP A 32 15.75 1.42 -8.19
N VAL A 33 15.26 1.67 -6.98
CA VAL A 33 13.84 1.46 -6.67
C VAL A 33 13.10 2.50 -7.51
N PRO A 34 12.27 2.09 -8.50
CA PRO A 34 11.57 3.05 -9.33
C PRO A 34 10.76 3.97 -8.43
N SER A 35 10.92 5.28 -8.61
CA SER A 35 10.11 6.25 -7.89
C SER A 35 8.65 6.00 -8.26
N ILE A 36 7.73 6.18 -7.31
CA ILE A 36 6.29 6.12 -7.62
C ILE A 36 5.92 7.09 -8.75
N HIS A 37 6.68 8.18 -8.89
CA HIS A 37 6.52 9.16 -9.96
C HIS A 37 6.91 8.65 -11.36
N ASP A 38 7.66 7.54 -11.45
CA ASP A 38 8.02 6.91 -12.72
C ASP A 38 6.88 6.06 -13.30
N GLN A 39 5.79 5.88 -12.54
CA GLN A 39 4.61 5.14 -12.98
C GLN A 39 3.67 6.06 -13.78
N SER A 40 3.31 5.65 -15.01
CA SER A 40 2.36 6.38 -15.88
C SER A 40 1.05 6.75 -15.17
N ILE A 41 0.57 5.86 -14.30
CA ILE A 41 -0.68 6.06 -13.56
C ILE A 41 -0.59 7.25 -12.60
N VAL A 42 0.59 7.50 -12.00
CA VAL A 42 0.76 8.61 -11.04
C VAL A 42 0.78 9.97 -11.76
N SER A 43 1.32 10.03 -12.98
CA SER A 43 1.30 11.28 -13.77
C SER A 43 -0.06 11.59 -14.39
N GLU A 44 -0.90 10.57 -14.61
CA GLU A 44 -2.29 10.72 -15.06
C GLU A 44 -3.23 11.26 -13.95
N PHE A 45 -2.88 11.05 -12.68
CA PHE A 45 -3.70 11.43 -11.52
C PHE A 45 -2.90 12.19 -10.44
N PRO A 46 -2.36 13.38 -10.74
CA PRO A 46 -1.54 14.15 -9.81
C PRO A 46 -2.33 14.68 -8.59
N ASP A 47 -3.64 14.77 -8.70
CA ASP A 47 -4.59 15.16 -7.66
C ASP A 47 -4.89 14.06 -6.64
N VAL A 48 -4.78 12.79 -7.06
CA VAL A 48 -4.96 11.61 -6.19
C VAL A 48 -3.69 11.28 -5.41
N PHE A 49 -2.52 11.62 -5.94
CA PHE A 49 -1.21 11.40 -5.33
C PHE A 49 -0.45 12.70 -5.04
N PRO A 50 -1.01 13.62 -4.23
CA PRO A 50 -0.30 14.83 -3.87
C PRO A 50 0.87 14.53 -2.94
N GLU A 51 1.95 15.31 -3.05
CA GLU A 51 3.14 15.19 -2.18
C GLU A 51 2.79 15.44 -0.71
N GLU A 52 1.81 16.32 -0.46
CA GLU A 52 1.21 16.57 0.85
C GLU A 52 -0.29 16.24 0.82
N LEU A 53 -0.78 15.51 1.82
CA LEU A 53 -2.20 15.14 1.87
C LEU A 53 -3.07 16.38 2.16
N PRO A 54 -4.11 16.66 1.36
CA PRO A 54 -5.05 17.72 1.68
C PRO A 54 -5.72 17.40 3.03
N GLY A 55 -5.83 18.40 3.89
CA GLY A 55 -6.47 18.24 5.19
C GLY A 55 -7.92 17.72 5.05
N ILE A 56 -8.41 17.05 6.09
CA ILE A 56 -9.77 16.53 6.11
C ILE A 56 -10.75 17.72 6.05
N PRO A 57 -11.67 17.78 5.06
CA PRO A 57 -12.65 18.86 5.01
C PRO A 57 -13.53 18.79 6.26
N LEU A 58 -13.60 19.90 7.01
CA LEU A 58 -14.40 20.01 8.24
C LEU A 58 -15.90 19.77 7.98
N VAL A 59 -16.35 20.07 6.76
CA VAL A 59 -17.70 19.80 6.28
C VAL A 59 -17.63 18.61 5.35
N LEU A 60 -18.00 17.45 5.87
CA LEU A 60 -18.18 16.24 5.07
C LEU A 60 -19.58 16.31 4.47
N GLU A 61 -19.72 16.08 3.16
CA GLU A 61 -21.03 16.00 2.50
C GLU A 61 -21.88 14.83 3.01
N VAL A 62 -21.22 13.85 3.65
CA VAL A 62 -21.84 12.66 4.24
C VAL A 62 -21.62 12.67 5.75
N GLU A 63 -22.71 12.50 6.50
CA GLU A 63 -22.65 12.32 7.95
C GLU A 63 -22.21 10.89 8.27
N PHE A 64 -21.09 10.75 8.99
CA PHE A 64 -20.59 9.44 9.41
C PHE A 64 -21.26 9.03 10.72
N ASN A 65 -22.00 7.92 10.67
CA ASN A 65 -22.59 7.31 11.85
C ASN A 65 -21.73 6.13 12.31
N ILE A 66 -21.41 6.08 13.61
CA ILE A 66 -20.74 4.94 14.24
C ILE A 66 -21.79 4.12 14.96
N GLU A 67 -22.15 2.98 14.40
CA GLU A 67 -23.07 2.03 15.04
C GLU A 67 -22.32 1.23 16.11
N LEU A 68 -22.78 1.32 17.35
CA LEU A 68 -22.26 0.51 18.44
C LEU A 68 -23.07 -0.78 18.57
N ILE A 69 -22.37 -1.88 18.89
CA ILE A 69 -23.05 -3.11 19.29
C ILE A 69 -23.85 -2.82 20.56
N PRO A 70 -25.13 -3.22 20.67
CA PRO A 70 -25.93 -3.01 21.87
C PRO A 70 -25.20 -3.51 23.12
N GLY A 71 -25.13 -2.66 24.16
CA GLY A 71 -24.38 -2.95 25.38
C GLY A 71 -22.91 -2.53 25.38
N SER A 72 -22.42 -1.86 24.32
CA SER A 72 -21.09 -1.23 24.35
C SER A 72 -21.04 -0.09 25.36
N GLU A 73 -20.03 -0.10 26.23
CA GLU A 73 -19.77 0.98 27.18
C GLU A 73 -18.70 1.94 26.65
N PRO A 74 -18.73 3.24 27.03
CA PRO A 74 -17.67 4.17 26.68
C PRO A 74 -16.31 3.73 27.22
N ILE A 75 -15.27 3.81 26.39
CA ILE A 75 -13.90 3.50 26.79
C ILE A 75 -13.28 4.76 27.41
N SER A 76 -12.73 4.62 28.62
CA SER A 76 -11.94 5.66 29.28
C SER A 76 -10.56 5.10 29.62
N LYS A 77 -9.52 5.65 28.99
CA LYS A 77 -8.12 5.28 29.23
C LYS A 77 -7.29 6.54 29.43
N ALA A 78 -6.42 6.55 30.43
CA ALA A 78 -5.51 7.68 30.66
C ALA A 78 -4.58 7.87 29.44
N PRO A 79 -4.30 9.12 29.02
CA PRO A 79 -3.32 9.39 27.98
C PRO A 79 -1.95 8.83 28.33
N TYR A 80 -1.20 8.38 27.32
CA TYR A 80 0.19 7.96 27.51
C TYR A 80 1.07 9.19 27.81
N ARG A 81 2.11 9.01 28.64
CA ARG A 81 3.09 10.08 28.90
C ARG A 81 4.03 10.21 27.70
N MET A 82 3.94 11.32 26.98
CA MET A 82 4.93 11.68 25.96
C MET A 82 6.16 12.32 26.65
N ALA A 83 7.34 12.07 26.10
CA ALA A 83 8.53 12.83 26.48
C ALA A 83 8.38 14.30 26.02
N PRO A 84 8.97 15.27 26.73
CA PRO A 84 9.02 16.65 26.26
C PRO A 84 9.76 16.74 24.92
N ILE A 85 9.30 17.65 24.05
CA ILE A 85 10.11 18.13 22.93
C ILE A 85 11.23 18.98 23.56
N GLU A 86 12.46 18.55 23.37
CA GLU A 86 13.68 19.25 23.79
C GLU A 86 13.88 20.56 23.00
#